data_AF-A0A7Y7LRA7-F1
#
_entry.id   AF-A0A7Y7LRA7-F1
#
_cell.length_a   1.000
_cell.length_b   1.000
_cell.length_c   1.000
_cell.angle_alpha   90.00
_cell.angle_beta   90.00
_cell.angle_gamma   90.00
#
_symmetry.space_group_name_H-M   'P 1'
#
loop_
_entity.id
_entity.type
_entity.pdbx_description
1 polymer ?
#
loop_
_entity_poly.entity_id
_entity_poly.type
_entity_poly.pdbx_seq_one_letter_code
_entity_poly.pdbx_strand_id
1 'polypeptide(L)'
;MTHGTTQNVKIETMTTTGKVVDGAKCLVSNDRNDVVMRSGDTVPVRRSGANLTIECTQPGFAPAHGQAVSRANVGMAGNILIGGMIGAVVDASTAAGYNYPSWIQLVFGEVRSVDRSAQSGEGPTAGIRIGTTEMASAPPVTPPKVAEAKPPEEPRPSAAPAKAVEPAPPAAPAPSQAIAPSSPPPRQSRPETRVSMDDLNGLLPGKP
;
A
#
# COMPACT_ATOMS: atom_id res chain seq x y z
N MET A 1 8.01 7.30 -8.40
CA MET A 1 7.87 6.26 -7.36
C MET A 1 6.84 5.26 -7.86
N THR A 2 7.26 4.10 -8.36
CA THR A 2 6.31 3.01 -8.61
C THR A 2 5.85 2.50 -7.26
N HIS A 3 4.58 2.72 -6.92
CA HIS A 3 4.04 2.20 -5.66
C HIS A 3 4.09 0.67 -5.71
N GLY A 4 4.86 0.08 -4.79
CA GLY A 4 5.01 -1.38 -4.72
C GLY A 4 3.66 -2.06 -4.53
N THR A 5 3.50 -3.25 -5.11
CA THR A 5 2.27 -4.06 -4.98
C THR A 5 2.21 -4.85 -3.67
N THR A 6 3.20 -4.68 -2.80
CA THR A 6 3.29 -5.26 -1.47
C THR A 6 3.32 -4.17 -0.39
N GLN A 7 2.96 -4.54 0.82
CA GLN A 7 3.04 -3.72 2.02
C GLN A 7 3.55 -4.56 3.18
N ASN A 8 4.46 -4.00 3.97
CA ASN A 8 4.87 -4.62 5.24
C ASN A 8 3.77 -4.40 6.29
N VAL A 9 3.28 -5.49 6.86
CA VAL A 9 2.24 -5.49 7.91
C VAL A 9 2.79 -6.24 9.11
N LYS A 10 2.70 -5.61 10.28
CA LYS A 10 2.99 -6.22 11.58
C LYS A 10 1.68 -6.63 12.25
N ILE A 11 1.65 -7.85 12.79
CA ILE A 11 0.51 -8.35 13.56
C ILE A 11 0.98 -8.70 14.95
N GLU A 12 0.29 -8.16 15.94
CA GLU A 12 0.56 -8.39 17.35
C GLU A 12 -0.70 -8.94 18.02
N THR A 13 -0.55 -9.98 18.82
CA THR A 13 -1.65 -10.56 19.59
C THR A 13 -1.53 -10.27 21.07
N MET A 14 -2.66 -10.10 21.74
CA MET A 14 -2.73 -9.87 23.18
C MET A 14 -3.77 -10.76 23.84
N THR A 15 -3.62 -10.97 25.14
CA THR A 15 -4.67 -11.52 26.00
C THR A 15 -5.77 -10.49 26.25
N THR A 16 -6.94 -10.94 26.72
CA THR A 16 -8.03 -10.07 27.19
C THR A 16 -7.62 -9.16 28.36
N THR A 17 -6.56 -9.52 29.08
CA THR A 17 -5.95 -8.72 30.16
C THR A 17 -4.93 -7.68 29.66
N GLY A 18 -4.72 -7.59 28.33
CA GLY A 18 -3.80 -6.62 27.72
C GLY A 18 -2.33 -7.04 27.76
N LYS A 19 -2.02 -8.32 27.97
CA LYS A 19 -0.64 -8.84 27.90
C LYS A 19 -0.31 -9.22 26.45
N VAL A 20 0.80 -8.71 25.92
CA VAL A 20 1.32 -9.13 24.61
C VAL A 20 1.70 -10.61 24.62
N VAL A 21 1.37 -11.28 23.51
CA VAL A 21 1.70 -12.67 23.22
C VAL A 21 2.35 -12.71 21.83
N ASP A 22 3.64 -12.98 21.81
CA ASP A 22 4.40 -13.20 20.58
C ASP A 22 4.39 -14.68 20.18
N GLY A 23 4.73 -14.96 18.91
CA GLY A 23 4.95 -16.32 18.44
C GLY A 23 3.70 -17.11 18.04
N ALA A 24 2.50 -16.55 18.27
CA ALA A 24 1.23 -17.13 17.84
C ALA A 24 1.19 -17.33 16.32
N LYS A 25 0.66 -18.47 15.87
CA LYS A 25 0.61 -18.79 14.43
C LYS A 25 -0.54 -18.01 13.79
N CYS A 26 -0.22 -17.09 12.90
CA CYS A 26 -1.19 -16.26 12.20
C CYS A 26 -1.29 -16.66 10.73
N LEU A 27 -2.48 -17.02 10.28
CA LEU A 27 -2.84 -17.12 8.86
C LEU A 27 -3.38 -15.76 8.40
N VAL A 28 -2.80 -15.21 7.35
CA VAL A 28 -3.14 -13.91 6.80
C VAL A 28 -3.46 -14.05 5.33
N SER A 29 -4.66 -13.66 4.94
CA SER A 29 -5.24 -13.99 3.64
C SER A 29 -5.97 -12.79 3.04
N ASN A 30 -5.83 -12.64 1.73
CA ASN A 30 -6.73 -11.85 0.90
C ASN A 30 -6.93 -12.54 -0.45
N ASP A 31 -7.61 -11.87 -1.38
CA ASP A 31 -7.86 -12.35 -2.75
C ASP A 31 -6.60 -12.51 -3.63
N ARG A 32 -5.41 -12.15 -3.12
CA ARG A 32 -4.14 -12.25 -3.85
C ARG A 32 -3.27 -13.39 -3.37
N ASN A 33 -3.15 -13.59 -2.07
CA ASN A 33 -2.35 -14.65 -1.48
C ASN A 33 -2.70 -14.92 -0.02
N ASP A 34 -2.26 -16.09 0.43
CA ASP A 34 -2.20 -16.48 1.82
C ASP A 34 -0.75 -16.47 2.32
N VAL A 35 -0.55 -16.02 3.55
CA VAL A 35 0.76 -15.98 4.21
C VAL A 35 0.59 -16.51 5.64
N VAL A 36 1.49 -17.38 6.05
CA VAL A 36 1.61 -17.79 7.46
C VAL A 36 2.75 -17.01 8.09
N MET A 37 2.51 -16.41 9.25
CA MET A 37 3.52 -15.70 10.03
C MET A 37 3.38 -16.00 11.52
N ARG A 38 4.30 -15.45 12.32
CA ARG A 38 4.17 -15.42 13.76
C ARG A 38 3.77 -14.01 14.24
N SER A 39 2.90 -13.94 15.24
CA SER A 39 2.64 -12.69 15.96
C SER A 39 3.95 -12.09 16.48
N GLY A 40 4.10 -10.78 16.31
CA GLY A 40 5.31 -10.01 16.61
C GLY A 40 6.15 -9.71 15.35
N ASP A 41 6.07 -10.55 14.32
CA ASP A 41 6.81 -10.38 13.08
C ASP A 41 6.16 -9.34 12.16
N THR A 42 6.97 -8.81 11.23
CA THR A 42 6.51 -8.00 10.12
C THR A 42 6.74 -8.76 8.83
N VAL A 43 5.71 -8.92 8.01
CA VAL A 43 5.85 -9.62 6.72
C VAL A 43 5.29 -8.78 5.56
N PRO A 44 5.80 -8.99 4.34
CA PRO A 44 5.23 -8.40 3.15
C PRO A 44 3.92 -9.11 2.77
N VAL A 45 2.84 -8.35 2.68
CA VAL A 45 1.50 -8.79 2.23
C VAL A 45 1.21 -8.14 0.88
N ARG A 46 0.54 -8.85 -0.04
CA ARG A 46 0.08 -8.25 -1.31
C ARG A 46 -1.04 -7.26 -1.02
N ARG A 47 -0.93 -6.05 -1.55
CA ARG A 47 -2.00 -5.05 -1.46
C ARG A 47 -3.22 -5.54 -2.25
N SER A 48 -4.40 -5.16 -1.80
CA SER A 48 -5.66 -5.39 -2.52
C SER A 48 -6.75 -4.43 -2.05
N GLY A 49 -7.80 -4.27 -2.86
CA GLY A 49 -9.03 -3.60 -2.44
C GLY A 49 -9.94 -4.47 -1.56
N ALA A 50 -9.69 -5.78 -1.51
CA ALA A 50 -10.38 -6.68 -0.58
C ALA A 50 -9.88 -6.49 0.87
N ASN A 51 -10.62 -7.01 1.84
CA ASN A 51 -10.19 -7.03 3.24
C ASN A 51 -9.10 -8.09 3.46
N LEU A 52 -8.19 -7.81 4.40
CA LEU A 52 -7.21 -8.77 4.87
C LEU A 52 -7.80 -9.55 6.04
N THR A 53 -7.99 -10.85 5.85
CA THR A 53 -8.44 -11.77 6.90
C THR A 53 -7.25 -12.29 7.68
N ILE A 54 -7.34 -12.24 9.00
CA ILE A 54 -6.28 -12.65 9.92
C ILE A 54 -6.87 -13.60 10.96
N GLU A 55 -6.26 -14.77 11.10
CA GLU A 55 -6.58 -15.72 12.16
C GLU A 55 -5.31 -16.11 12.88
N CYS A 56 -5.21 -15.76 14.16
CA CYS A 56 -4.08 -16.10 15.00
C CYS A 56 -4.47 -17.13 16.06
N THR A 57 -3.70 -18.22 16.13
CA THR A 57 -3.93 -19.34 17.04
C THR A 57 -2.73 -19.52 17.98
N GLN A 58 -3.04 -19.79 19.25
CA GLN A 58 -2.05 -20.07 20.29
C GLN A 58 -2.64 -21.11 21.25
N PRO A 59 -1.88 -22.14 21.67
CA PRO A 59 -2.34 -23.12 22.64
C PRO A 59 -2.83 -22.45 23.94
N GLY A 60 -3.99 -22.87 24.44
CA GLY A 60 -4.59 -22.33 25.67
C GLY A 60 -5.41 -21.05 25.48
N PHE A 61 -5.55 -20.54 24.25
CA PHE A 61 -6.37 -19.37 23.94
C PHE A 61 -7.40 -19.68 22.85
N ALA A 62 -8.57 -19.02 22.92
CA ALA A 62 -9.49 -18.97 21.77
C ALA A 62 -8.84 -18.15 20.64
N PRO A 63 -9.04 -18.52 19.36
CA PRO A 63 -8.38 -17.84 18.23
C PRO A 63 -8.63 -16.33 18.22
N ALA A 64 -7.64 -15.52 17.89
CA ALA A 64 -7.85 -14.10 17.64
C ALA A 64 -8.18 -13.90 16.17
N HIS A 65 -9.36 -13.34 15.86
CA HIS A 65 -9.77 -13.06 14.49
C HIS A 65 -9.72 -11.56 14.19
N GLY A 66 -9.17 -11.21 13.03
CA GLY A 66 -9.03 -9.84 12.55
C GLY A 66 -9.50 -9.70 11.12
N GLN A 67 -10.23 -8.62 10.84
CA GLN A 67 -10.53 -8.15 9.49
C GLN A 67 -9.90 -6.78 9.30
N ALA A 68 -8.81 -6.70 8.55
CA ALA A 68 -8.18 -5.42 8.22
C ALA A 68 -8.84 -4.82 6.97
N VAL A 69 -9.52 -3.68 7.14
CA VAL A 69 -10.22 -3.01 6.05
C VAL A 69 -9.21 -2.22 5.21
N SER A 70 -9.13 -2.55 3.94
CA SER A 70 -8.28 -1.86 2.97
C SER A 70 -8.85 -0.49 2.63
N ARG A 71 -7.98 0.50 2.44
CA ARG A 71 -8.38 1.85 2.00
C ARG A 71 -7.54 2.30 0.82
N ALA A 72 -8.21 2.96 -0.12
CA ALA A 72 -7.54 3.63 -1.23
C ALA A 72 -6.57 4.69 -0.67
N ASN A 73 -5.36 4.74 -1.22
CA ASN A 73 -4.36 5.71 -0.86
C ASN A 73 -4.71 7.06 -1.53
N VAL A 74 -5.43 7.91 -0.82
CA VAL A 74 -5.92 9.21 -1.33
C VAL A 74 -4.78 10.14 -1.76
N GLY A 75 -3.54 9.88 -1.31
CA GLY A 75 -2.33 10.57 -1.80
C GLY A 75 -2.03 10.37 -3.29
N MET A 76 -2.72 9.45 -3.99
CA MET A 76 -2.61 9.29 -5.46
C MET A 76 -3.54 10.22 -6.24
N ALA A 77 -4.55 10.83 -5.60
CA ALA A 77 -5.49 11.76 -6.25
C ALA A 77 -5.15 13.24 -6.01
N GLY A 78 -4.34 13.54 -5.00
CA GLY A 78 -4.10 14.89 -4.50
C GLY A 78 -2.91 15.60 -5.15
N ASN A 79 -3.03 15.95 -6.45
CA ASN A 79 -2.41 17.17 -7.00
C ASN A 79 -2.92 17.57 -8.41
N ILE A 80 -4.12 17.15 -8.84
CA ILE A 80 -4.69 17.53 -10.14
C ILE A 80 -5.49 18.84 -10.03
N LEU A 81 -4.85 19.90 -9.54
CA LEU A 81 -5.46 21.25 -9.54
C LEU A 81 -4.58 22.33 -10.20
N ILE A 82 -3.40 22.00 -10.73
CA ILE A 82 -2.54 22.97 -11.46
C ILE A 82 -1.89 22.27 -12.67
N GLY A 83 -2.65 22.10 -13.76
CA GLY A 83 -2.13 21.57 -15.03
C GLY A 83 -3.19 20.75 -15.78
N GLY A 84 -3.88 21.40 -16.73
CA GLY A 84 -5.10 20.90 -17.34
C GLY A 84 -5.06 19.50 -17.98
N MET A 85 -6.20 18.81 -17.91
CA MET A 85 -6.78 17.88 -18.90
C MET A 85 -5.87 16.87 -19.65
N ILE A 86 -4.68 16.56 -19.17
CA ILE A 86 -3.78 15.53 -19.72
C ILE A 86 -3.02 14.90 -18.54
N GLY A 87 -3.70 14.11 -17.72
CA GLY A 87 -3.01 13.48 -16.59
C GLY A 87 -3.83 12.67 -15.60
N ALA A 88 -5.14 12.51 -15.82
CA ALA A 88 -6.03 11.81 -14.88
C ALA A 88 -6.41 10.38 -15.33
N VAL A 89 -5.52 9.69 -16.06
CA VAL A 89 -5.71 8.26 -16.38
C VAL A 89 -4.61 7.43 -15.73
N VAL A 90 -4.30 7.73 -14.48
CA VAL A 90 -3.29 6.98 -13.73
C VAL A 90 -3.98 5.84 -12.99
N ASP A 91 -4.10 4.73 -13.71
CA ASP A 91 -4.08 3.36 -13.21
C ASP A 91 -4.80 3.10 -11.88
N ALA A 92 -6.14 3.13 -11.90
CA ALA A 92 -6.98 2.60 -10.82
C ALA A 92 -6.97 1.05 -10.77
N SER A 93 -6.19 0.39 -11.63
CA SER A 93 -6.26 -1.06 -11.84
C SER A 93 -5.18 -1.86 -11.12
N THR A 94 -4.08 -1.21 -10.72
CA THR A 94 -3.06 -1.86 -9.90
C THR A 94 -3.43 -1.78 -8.42
N ALA A 95 -3.36 -2.93 -7.74
CA ALA A 95 -3.54 -3.02 -6.29
C ALA A 95 -2.59 -2.13 -5.47
N ALA A 96 -1.60 -1.50 -6.13
CA ALA A 96 -0.74 -0.45 -5.60
C ALA A 96 -1.51 0.71 -4.95
N GLY A 97 -2.73 1.01 -5.43
CA GLY A 97 -3.58 2.08 -4.91
C GLY A 97 -4.23 1.82 -3.55
N TYR A 98 -4.04 0.64 -2.95
CA TYR A 98 -4.68 0.26 -1.68
C TYR A 98 -3.65 0.01 -0.57
N ASN A 99 -4.05 0.26 0.67
CA ASN A 99 -3.26 -0.03 1.86
C ASN A 99 -4.10 -0.67 2.97
N TYR A 100 -3.48 -1.59 3.69
CA TYR A 100 -3.94 -2.09 4.99
C TYR A 100 -3.31 -1.28 6.14
N PRO A 101 -3.84 -1.36 7.38
CA PRO A 101 -3.12 -0.88 8.55
C PRO A 101 -1.72 -1.53 8.62
N SER A 102 -0.67 -0.76 8.89
CA SER A 102 0.70 -1.29 8.95
C SER A 102 1.00 -2.06 10.24
N TRP A 103 0.27 -1.79 11.33
CA TRP A 103 0.40 -2.50 12.59
C TRP A 103 -0.98 -2.78 13.16
N ILE A 104 -1.32 -4.06 13.22
CA ILE A 104 -2.61 -4.59 13.62
C ILE A 104 -2.45 -5.26 14.98
N GLN A 105 -3.34 -4.93 15.93
CA GLN A 105 -3.35 -5.54 17.24
C GLN A 105 -4.65 -6.32 17.45
N LEU A 106 -4.52 -7.63 17.67
CA LEU A 106 -5.65 -8.55 17.87
C LEU A 106 -5.67 -9.07 19.31
N VAL A 107 -6.85 -9.46 19.78
CA VAL A 107 -7.06 -10.00 21.13
C VAL A 107 -7.61 -11.41 21.01
N PHE A 108 -6.99 -12.36 21.69
CA PHE A 108 -7.52 -13.73 21.75
C PHE A 108 -8.92 -13.76 22.34
N GLY A 109 -9.80 -14.56 21.74
CA GLY A 109 -11.21 -14.59 22.13
C GLY A 109 -12.06 -13.51 21.45
N GLU A 110 -11.52 -12.68 20.57
CA GLU A 110 -12.26 -11.61 19.90
C GLU A 110 -12.22 -11.71 18.37
N VAL A 111 -13.28 -11.18 17.75
CA VAL A 111 -13.28 -10.79 16.33
C VAL A 111 -13.16 -9.26 16.28
N ARG A 112 -12.14 -8.73 15.60
CA ARG A 112 -11.93 -7.28 15.48
C ARG A 112 -11.87 -6.83 14.02
N SER A 113 -12.49 -5.68 13.74
CA SER A 113 -12.35 -4.97 12.47
C SER A 113 -11.35 -3.83 12.63
N VAL A 114 -10.29 -3.83 11.84
CA VAL A 114 -9.19 -2.87 11.92
C VAL A 114 -9.13 -2.07 10.63
N ASP A 115 -9.67 -0.86 10.66
CA ASP A 115 -9.71 -0.01 9.48
C ASP A 115 -8.41 0.75 9.28
N ARG A 116 -7.89 0.80 8.04
CA ARG A 116 -6.72 1.63 7.72
C ARG A 116 -6.94 3.11 8.06
N SER A 117 -8.17 3.61 8.01
CA SER A 117 -8.48 5.00 8.39
C SER A 117 -8.31 5.26 9.89
N ALA A 118 -8.34 4.22 10.73
CA ALA A 118 -8.17 4.35 12.17
C ALA A 118 -6.69 4.43 12.59
N GLN A 119 -5.77 4.05 11.71
CA GLN A 119 -4.34 4.10 12.00
C GLN A 119 -3.81 5.54 11.91
N SER A 120 -3.34 6.05 13.06
CA SER A 120 -2.65 7.33 13.18
C SER A 120 -1.21 7.09 13.63
N GLY A 121 -0.24 7.64 12.89
CA GLY A 121 1.18 7.39 13.15
C GLY A 121 1.61 5.95 12.85
N GLU A 122 2.70 5.52 13.52
CA GLU A 122 3.33 4.20 13.31
C GLU A 122 2.96 3.18 14.40
N GLY A 123 1.97 3.48 15.25
CA GLY A 123 1.61 2.63 16.39
C GLY A 123 0.62 1.49 16.07
N PRO A 124 0.38 0.60 17.06
CA PRO A 124 -0.58 -0.49 16.94
C PRO A 124 -2.02 0.04 16.78
N THR A 125 -2.75 -0.56 15.85
CA THR A 125 -4.18 -0.29 15.63
C THR A 125 -4.99 -1.46 16.15
N ALA A 126 -5.65 -1.26 17.30
CA ALA A 126 -6.47 -2.28 17.96
C ALA A 126 -7.80 -2.57 17.24
N GLY A 127 -8.31 -1.60 16.48
CA GLY A 127 -9.61 -1.71 15.81
C GLY A 127 -10.81 -1.87 16.76
N ILE A 128 -11.97 -2.11 16.17
CA ILE A 128 -13.26 -2.22 16.88
C ILE A 128 -13.57 -3.71 17.07
N ARG A 129 -13.97 -4.11 18.27
CA ARG A 129 -14.47 -5.47 18.53
C ARG A 129 -15.86 -5.61 17.90
N ILE A 130 -16.00 -6.59 17.02
CA ILE A 130 -17.25 -6.90 16.30
C ILE A 130 -17.80 -8.29 16.65
N GLY A 131 -17.10 -9.06 17.49
CA GLY A 131 -17.55 -10.37 17.92
C GLY A 131 -16.64 -11.00 18.97
N THR A 132 -16.92 -12.27 19.26
CA THR A 132 -16.20 -13.13 20.21
C THR A 132 -15.88 -14.44 19.50
N THR A 133 -14.78 -15.06 19.86
CA THR A 133 -14.35 -16.34 19.33
C THR A 133 -14.25 -17.33 20.49
N GLU A 134 -14.56 -18.59 20.22
CA GLU A 134 -14.53 -19.64 21.23
C GLU A 134 -13.41 -20.63 20.92
N MET A 135 -12.88 -21.27 21.97
CA MET A 135 -11.92 -22.36 21.79
C MET A 135 -12.62 -23.51 21.08
N ALA A 136 -12.26 -23.74 19.82
CA ALA A 136 -12.79 -24.88 19.08
C ALA A 136 -12.22 -26.19 19.68
N SER A 137 -13.04 -26.95 20.39
CA SER A 137 -12.84 -28.40 20.53
C SER A 137 -13.16 -29.06 19.19
N ALA A 138 -12.20 -29.05 18.25
CA ALA A 138 -12.31 -29.55 16.87
C ALA A 138 -13.52 -29.00 16.07
N PRO A 139 -13.33 -28.34 14.91
CA PRO A 139 -14.44 -27.68 14.24
C PRO A 139 -15.49 -28.70 13.77
N PRO A 140 -16.81 -28.45 13.95
CA PRO A 140 -17.75 -28.94 12.94
C PRO A 140 -17.33 -28.28 11.62
N VAL A 141 -16.90 -29.11 10.68
CA VAL A 141 -16.64 -28.74 9.29
C VAL A 141 -17.98 -28.33 8.68
N THR A 142 -18.42 -27.11 8.96
CA THR A 142 -19.31 -26.40 8.05
C THR A 142 -18.41 -25.66 7.08
N PRO A 143 -18.28 -26.12 5.82
CA PRO A 143 -17.69 -25.28 4.78
C PRO A 143 -18.44 -23.95 4.78
N PRO A 144 -17.77 -22.82 4.52
CA PRO A 144 -18.47 -21.56 4.38
C PRO A 144 -19.53 -21.79 3.31
N LYS A 145 -20.80 -21.64 3.70
CA LYS A 145 -21.90 -21.49 2.75
C LYS A 145 -21.54 -20.27 1.94
N VAL A 146 -20.95 -20.54 0.78
CA VAL A 146 -20.83 -19.61 -0.33
C VAL A 146 -22.22 -19.01 -0.46
N ALA A 147 -22.36 -17.75 -0.07
CA ALA A 147 -23.48 -16.96 -0.51
C ALA A 147 -23.43 -17.05 -2.03
N GLU A 148 -24.46 -17.69 -2.55
CA GLU A 148 -24.68 -18.01 -3.95
C GLU A 148 -24.14 -16.90 -4.86
N ALA A 149 -23.33 -17.35 -5.82
CA ALA A 149 -22.91 -16.59 -6.96
C ALA A 149 -24.10 -15.89 -7.63
N LYS A 150 -23.90 -14.64 -8.06
CA LYS A 150 -24.53 -14.21 -9.31
C LYS A 150 -23.84 -15.02 -10.42
N PRO A 151 -24.58 -15.79 -11.26
CA PRO A 151 -23.97 -16.66 -12.25
C PRO A 151 -23.04 -15.92 -13.23
N PRO A 152 -22.01 -16.61 -13.76
CA PRO A 152 -21.22 -16.12 -14.88
C PRO A 152 -22.10 -16.09 -16.13
N GLU A 153 -22.18 -14.93 -16.79
CA GLU A 153 -22.69 -14.86 -18.14
C GLU A 153 -21.51 -15.12 -19.09
N GLU A 154 -21.39 -16.36 -19.56
CA GLU A 154 -20.54 -16.76 -20.68
C GLU A 154 -21.41 -17.16 -21.89
N PRO A 155 -20.84 -17.27 -23.09
CA PRO A 155 -21.08 -16.38 -24.22
C PRO A 155 -22.10 -16.96 -25.21
N ARG A 156 -22.73 -16.11 -26.04
CA ARG A 156 -23.39 -16.57 -27.28
C ARG A 156 -22.68 -16.04 -28.52
N PRO A 157 -22.50 -16.89 -29.55
CA PRO A 157 -21.65 -16.58 -30.69
C PRO A 157 -22.37 -15.76 -31.78
N SER A 158 -21.60 -14.83 -32.34
CA SER A 158 -21.50 -14.35 -33.72
C SER A 158 -22.67 -14.55 -34.70
N ALA A 159 -23.19 -13.43 -35.24
CA ALA A 159 -23.33 -13.25 -36.68
C ALA A 159 -23.33 -11.75 -37.06
N ALA A 160 -22.36 -11.42 -37.92
CA ALA A 160 -21.99 -10.17 -38.60
C ALA A 160 -23.11 -9.60 -39.55
N PRO A 161 -22.97 -8.46 -40.28
CA PRO A 161 -21.71 -7.88 -40.74
C PRO A 161 -21.52 -6.35 -40.79
N ALA A 162 -20.23 -6.02 -40.74
CA ALA A 162 -19.49 -4.98 -41.47
C ALA A 162 -20.28 -3.79 -42.06
N LYS A 163 -19.99 -2.60 -41.51
CA LYS A 163 -19.65 -1.45 -42.36
C LYS A 163 -18.26 -0.96 -42.00
N ALA A 164 -17.39 -1.03 -43.00
CA ALA A 164 -16.06 -0.47 -43.00
C ALA A 164 -16.12 1.03 -42.73
N VAL A 165 -15.36 1.49 -41.74
CA VAL A 165 -14.74 2.81 -41.80
C VAL A 165 -13.24 2.55 -41.80
N GLU A 166 -12.69 2.78 -42.96
CA GLU A 166 -11.29 2.73 -43.35
C GLU A 166 -10.35 3.30 -42.26
N PRO A 167 -9.23 2.65 -41.92
CA PRO A 167 -8.20 3.27 -41.11
C PRO A 167 -7.56 4.40 -41.91
N ALA A 168 -7.61 5.62 -41.36
CA ALA A 168 -6.82 6.73 -41.88
C ALA A 168 -5.33 6.33 -41.89
N PRO A 169 -4.58 6.66 -42.96
CA PRO A 169 -3.21 6.18 -43.13
C PRO A 169 -2.28 6.69 -42.02
N PRO A 170 -1.18 5.97 -41.74
CA PRO A 170 -0.15 6.48 -40.84
C PRO A 170 0.43 7.76 -41.44
N ALA A 171 0.22 8.88 -40.73
CA ALA A 171 0.90 10.11 -41.06
C ALA A 171 2.42 9.86 -40.96
N ALA A 172 3.10 10.09 -42.08
CA ALA A 172 4.54 10.03 -42.24
C ALA A 172 5.28 10.82 -41.14
N PRO A 173 6.54 10.47 -40.82
CA PRO A 173 7.37 11.28 -39.94
C PRO A 173 7.61 12.66 -40.57
N ALA A 174 7.11 13.71 -39.93
CA ALA A 174 7.42 15.08 -40.29
C ALA A 174 8.90 15.41 -39.93
N PRO A 175 9.56 16.30 -40.71
CA PRO A 175 11.01 16.45 -40.70
C PRO A 175 11.55 17.06 -39.41
N SER A 176 12.77 16.64 -39.06
CA SER A 176 13.63 17.22 -38.04
C SER A 176 13.62 18.74 -38.11
N GLN A 177 12.88 19.39 -37.22
CA GLN A 177 13.05 20.81 -36.97
C GLN A 177 14.30 20.98 -36.13
N ALA A 178 15.25 21.71 -36.72
CA ALA A 178 16.49 22.11 -36.09
C ALA A 178 16.21 22.70 -34.71
N ILE A 179 16.88 22.13 -33.73
CA ILE A 179 16.98 22.62 -32.37
C ILE A 179 17.59 24.02 -32.46
N ALA A 180 16.79 25.07 -32.23
CA ALA A 180 17.35 26.35 -31.85
C ALA A 180 18.09 26.13 -30.52
N PRO A 181 19.34 26.59 -30.36
CA PRO A 181 20.04 26.44 -29.09
C PRO A 181 19.29 27.22 -28.02
N SER A 182 18.73 26.48 -27.06
CA SER A 182 18.30 27.00 -25.78
C SER A 182 19.44 27.84 -25.19
N SER A 183 19.12 29.07 -24.81
CA SER A 183 20.01 29.97 -24.08
C SER A 183 20.76 29.23 -22.97
N PRO A 184 22.06 29.51 -22.76
CA PRO A 184 22.80 28.87 -21.69
C PRO A 184 22.16 29.17 -20.33
N PRO A 185 22.19 28.24 -19.36
CA PRO A 185 21.79 28.53 -18.00
C PRO A 185 22.64 29.69 -17.45
N PRO A 186 22.09 30.56 -16.58
CA PRO A 186 22.93 31.50 -15.84
C PRO A 186 23.98 30.69 -15.09
N ARG A 187 25.26 31.00 -15.33
CA ARG A 187 26.36 30.42 -14.56
C ARG A 187 26.10 30.77 -13.09
N GLN A 188 25.82 29.75 -12.28
CA GLN A 188 26.02 29.87 -10.85
C GLN A 188 27.51 30.14 -10.67
N SER A 189 27.84 31.39 -10.38
CA SER A 189 29.13 31.76 -9.84
C SER A 189 29.39 30.86 -8.64
N ARG A 190 30.37 29.94 -8.78
CA ARG A 190 30.98 29.30 -7.62
C ARG A 190 31.32 30.44 -6.64
N PRO A 191 31.09 30.29 -5.34
CA PRO A 191 31.80 31.13 -4.40
C PRO A 191 33.28 30.81 -4.60
N GLU A 192 33.96 31.63 -5.40
CA GLU A 192 35.39 31.79 -5.24
C GLU A 192 35.54 32.25 -3.79
N THR A 193 36.06 31.35 -2.97
CA THR A 193 36.66 31.70 -1.69
C THR A 193 37.79 32.69 -2.00
N ARG A 194 37.43 33.96 -2.23
CA ARG A 194 38.37 35.07 -2.13
C ARG A 194 38.65 35.20 -0.66
N VAL A 195 39.78 34.63 -0.25
CA VAL A 195 40.44 35.05 0.98
C VAL A 195 40.67 36.55 0.84
N SER A 196 40.00 37.32 1.70
CA SER A 196 40.18 38.77 1.77
C SER A 196 41.61 39.05 2.26
N MET A 197 42.26 40.06 1.69
CA MET A 197 43.61 40.48 2.11
C MET A 197 43.62 40.98 3.58
N ASP A 198 42.44 41.30 4.14
CA ASP A 198 42.24 41.67 5.55
C ASP A 198 42.38 40.48 6.53
N ASP A 199 42.15 39.24 6.10
CA ASP A 199 42.31 38.05 6.96
C ASP A 199 43.78 37.62 7.14
N LEU A 200 44.68 38.07 6.25
CA LEU A 200 46.12 37.76 6.37
C LEU A 200 46.86 38.62 7.41
N ASN A 201 46.31 39.78 7.78
CA ASN A 201 46.98 40.71 8.69
C ASN A 201 46.79 40.35 10.18
N GLY A 202 45.88 39.41 10.48
CA GLY A 202 45.63 38.91 11.83
C GLY A 202 46.47 37.70 12.24
N LEU A 203 47.26 37.12 11.33
CA LEU A 203 48.02 35.88 11.56
C LEU A 203 49.53 36.07 11.66
N LEU A 204 50.03 37.32 11.68
CA LEU A 204 51.45 37.57 11.93
C LEU A 204 51.74 37.48 13.44
N PRO A 205 52.65 36.59 13.87
CA PRO A 205 53.08 36.54 15.26
C PRO A 205 53.87 37.82 15.56
N GLY A 206 53.31 38.66 16.44
CA GLY A 206 54.05 39.75 17.07
C GLY A 206 55.29 39.19 17.77
N LYS A 207 56.44 39.78 17.47
CA LYS A 207 57.67 39.57 18.24
C LYS A 207 58.66 40.69 17.98
N PRO A 208 59.53 41.02 18.94
CA PRO A 208 59.48 40.75 20.37
C PRO A 208 58.84 41.89 21.19
#